data_AF-A0A258P678-F1
#
_entry.id   AF-A0A258P678-F1
#
_cell.length_a   1.000
_cell.length_b   1.000
_cell.length_c   1.000
_cell.angle_alpha   90.00
_cell.angle_beta   90.00
_cell.angle_gamma   90.00
#
_symmetry.space_group_name_H-M   'P 1'
#
loop_
_entity.id
_entity.type
_entity.pdbx_description
1 polymer ?
#
loop_
_entity_poly.entity_id
_entity_poly.type
_entity_poly.pdbx_seq_one_letter_code
_entity_poly.pdbx_strand_id
1 'polypeptide(L)'
;MEQQLLDVAWLDAHEAVTLAELAQICALSVDELDELMDYGALVPVQDVRQERLFSAECVMPLRTAGKLRQDFDLDLFTVGLLLGYLNRIEGLERQVRSLQAHLPGNTPVERR
;
A
#
# COMPACT_ATOMS: atom_id res chain seq x y z
N MET A 1 -14.44 -20.19 -23.71
CA MET A 1 -14.52 -20.06 -22.23
C MET A 1 -13.22 -19.42 -21.76
N GLU A 2 -13.11 -18.09 -21.84
CA GLU A 2 -11.92 -17.33 -21.39
C GLU A 2 -12.30 -15.96 -20.81
N GLN A 3 -13.57 -15.58 -20.84
CA GLN A 3 -14.02 -14.23 -20.45
C GLN A 3 -14.44 -14.11 -18.97
N GLN A 4 -14.51 -15.21 -18.22
CA GLN A 4 -14.96 -15.18 -16.82
C GLN A 4 -13.83 -15.14 -15.78
N LEU A 5 -12.56 -15.31 -16.18
CA LEU A 5 -11.44 -15.22 -15.22
C LEU A 5 -10.93 -13.79 -15.00
N LEU A 6 -11.26 -12.86 -15.90
CA LEU A 6 -10.82 -11.46 -15.80
C LEU A 6 -11.72 -10.63 -14.86
N ASP A 7 -12.96 -11.05 -14.64
CA ASP A 7 -13.93 -10.28 -13.82
C ASP A 7 -13.67 -10.42 -12.31
N VAL A 8 -13.14 -11.56 -11.85
CA VAL A 8 -12.87 -11.82 -10.42
C VAL A 8 -11.55 -11.18 -9.95
N ALA A 9 -10.60 -10.92 -10.85
CA ALA A 9 -9.37 -10.21 -10.51
C ALA A 9 -9.56 -8.68 -10.42
N TRP A 10 -10.66 -8.17 -10.96
CA TRP A 10 -10.96 -6.73 -11.07
C TRP A 10 -11.84 -6.20 -9.93
N LEU A 11 -12.63 -7.05 -9.29
CA LEU A 11 -13.66 -6.64 -8.32
C LEU A 11 -13.18 -6.45 -6.88
N ASP A 12 -11.97 -6.90 -6.54
CA ASP A 12 -11.37 -6.76 -5.19
C ASP A 12 -10.02 -6.00 -5.19
N ALA A 13 -9.58 -5.50 -6.34
CA ALA A 13 -8.40 -4.64 -6.44
C ALA A 13 -8.79 -3.20 -6.04
N HIS A 14 -8.72 -2.93 -4.73
CA HIS A 14 -8.75 -1.58 -4.13
C HIS A 14 -8.18 -0.52 -5.10
N GLU A 15 -9.05 0.41 -5.56
CA GLU A 15 -8.80 1.51 -6.51
C GLU A 15 -7.32 1.71 -6.89
N ALA A 16 -6.92 1.28 -8.09
CA ALA A 16 -5.55 1.52 -8.53
C ALA A 16 -5.31 3.02 -8.75
N VAL A 17 -4.13 3.51 -8.39
CA VAL A 17 -3.71 4.90 -8.56
C VAL A 17 -2.56 5.00 -9.55
N THR A 18 -2.55 6.05 -10.38
CA THR A 18 -1.46 6.33 -11.31
C THR A 18 -0.23 6.85 -10.58
N LEU A 19 0.95 6.77 -11.22
CA LEU A 19 2.18 7.37 -10.70
C LEU A 19 2.03 8.88 -10.41
N ALA A 20 1.32 9.61 -11.28
CA ALA A 20 1.11 11.04 -11.14
C ALA A 20 0.20 11.37 -9.94
N GLU A 21 -0.87 10.61 -9.74
CA GLU A 21 -1.73 10.74 -8.56
C GLU A 21 -0.96 10.38 -7.28
N LEU A 22 -0.18 9.30 -7.31
CA LEU A 22 0.61 8.87 -6.17
C LEU A 22 1.64 9.94 -5.75
N ALA A 23 2.33 10.54 -6.72
CA ALA A 23 3.25 11.66 -6.50
C ALA A 23 2.53 12.84 -5.82
N GLN A 24 1.35 13.20 -6.33
CA GLN A 24 0.55 14.30 -5.79
C GLN A 24 0.03 14.02 -4.37
N ILE A 25 -0.49 12.82 -4.10
CA ILE A 25 -1.07 12.44 -2.81
C ILE A 25 0.01 12.30 -1.73
N CYS A 26 1.17 11.75 -2.10
CA CYS A 26 2.27 11.49 -1.16
C CYS A 26 3.24 12.65 -1.03
N ALA A 27 3.07 13.73 -1.82
CA ALA A 27 3.98 14.86 -1.89
C ALA A 27 5.43 14.43 -2.16
N LEU A 28 5.59 13.49 -3.11
CA LEU A 28 6.87 13.01 -3.61
C LEU A 28 6.98 13.36 -5.08
N SER A 29 8.19 13.64 -5.57
CA SER A 29 8.42 13.83 -6.99
C SER A 29 8.33 12.50 -7.75
N VAL A 30 8.12 12.56 -9.06
CA VAL A 30 8.15 11.37 -9.91
C VAL A 30 9.52 10.69 -9.86
N ASP A 31 10.61 11.46 -9.85
CA ASP A 31 11.98 10.94 -9.75
C ASP A 31 12.20 10.19 -8.42
N GLU A 32 11.64 10.70 -7.31
CA GLU A 32 11.70 10.02 -6.01
C GLU A 32 10.92 8.70 -6.03
N LEU A 33 9.76 8.66 -6.70
CA LEU A 33 9.02 7.41 -6.86
C LEU A 33 9.75 6.41 -7.75
N ASP A 34 10.42 6.90 -8.80
CA ASP A 34 11.27 6.10 -9.68
C ASP A 34 12.42 5.47 -8.91
N GLU A 35 13.13 6.23 -8.09
CA GLU A 35 14.22 5.72 -7.27
C GLU A 35 13.71 4.70 -6.22
N LEU A 36 12.51 4.90 -5.65
CA LEU A 36 11.89 3.89 -4.77
C LEU A 36 11.50 2.60 -5.50
N MET A 37 11.17 2.68 -6.80
CA MET A 37 10.96 1.50 -7.64
C MET A 37 12.28 0.80 -7.97
N ASP A 38 13.35 1.56 -8.22
CA ASP A 38 14.69 1.00 -8.44
C ASP A 38 15.21 0.27 -7.21
N TYR A 39 14.89 0.75 -6.01
CA TYR A 39 15.14 0.05 -4.75
C TYR A 39 14.23 -1.17 -4.53
N GLY A 40 13.19 -1.35 -5.36
CA GLY A 40 12.18 -2.39 -5.21
C GLY A 40 11.23 -2.17 -4.02
N ALA A 41 11.25 -0.97 -3.42
CA ALA A 41 10.40 -0.62 -2.29
C ALA A 41 8.96 -0.28 -2.73
N LEU A 42 8.82 0.21 -3.96
CA LEU A 42 7.54 0.46 -4.60
C LEU A 42 7.44 -0.43 -5.86
N VAL A 43 6.32 -1.13 -6.03
CA VAL A 43 6.13 -2.05 -7.17
C VAL A 43 4.77 -1.78 -7.80
N PRO A 44 4.70 -1.50 -9.12
CA PRO A 44 3.43 -1.32 -9.80
C PRO A 44 2.66 -2.64 -9.87
N VAL A 45 1.33 -2.56 -9.71
CA VAL A 45 0.44 -3.71 -9.90
C VAL A 45 0.21 -4.01 -11.38
N GLN A 46 0.29 -2.98 -12.22
CA GLN A 46 0.20 -3.09 -13.67
C GLN A 46 1.10 -2.05 -14.35
N ASP A 47 1.69 -2.46 -15.46
CA ASP A 47 2.43 -1.60 -16.38
C ASP A 47 1.78 -1.73 -17.77
N VAL A 48 0.88 -0.80 -18.09
CA VAL A 48 0.08 -0.85 -19.32
C VAL A 48 0.36 0.39 -20.12
N ARG A 49 0.87 0.22 -21.35
CA ARG A 49 1.01 1.31 -22.34
C ARG A 49 1.71 2.56 -21.79
N GLN A 50 2.78 2.38 -21.01
CA GLN A 50 3.58 3.44 -20.36
C GLN A 50 2.94 4.11 -19.14
N GLU A 51 1.78 3.64 -18.68
CA GLU A 51 1.17 4.09 -17.43
C GLU A 51 1.37 3.03 -16.34
N ARG A 52 2.02 3.44 -15.24
CA ARG A 52 2.26 2.60 -14.06
C ARG A 52 1.12 2.80 -13.07
N LEU A 53 0.45 1.70 -12.74
CA LEU A 53 -0.63 1.67 -11.76
C LEU A 53 -0.14 1.00 -10.48
N PHE A 54 -0.55 1.55 -9.34
CA PHE A 54 -0.23 1.07 -8.01
C PHE A 54 -1.51 0.76 -7.24
N SER A 55 -1.45 -0.18 -6.30
CA SER A 55 -2.58 -0.43 -5.40
C SER A 55 -2.83 0.79 -4.51
N ALA A 56 -4.09 1.20 -4.32
CA ALA A 56 -4.42 2.23 -3.31
C ALA A 56 -3.92 1.88 -1.90
N GLU A 57 -3.73 0.59 -1.58
CA GLU A 57 -3.19 0.17 -0.28
C GLU A 57 -1.80 0.76 -0.02
N CYS A 58 -0.99 1.04 -1.06
CA CYS A 58 0.35 1.60 -0.87
C CYS A 58 0.37 3.08 -0.47
N VAL A 59 -0.75 3.81 -0.67
CA VAL A 59 -0.83 5.26 -0.47
C VAL A 59 -0.58 5.63 0.99
N MET A 60 -1.23 4.94 1.93
CA MET A 60 -1.13 5.28 3.35
C MET A 60 0.28 5.02 3.93
N PRO A 61 0.90 3.84 3.70
CA PRO A 61 2.30 3.60 4.04
C PRO A 61 3.27 4.59 3.39
N LEU A 62 3.11 4.88 2.09
CA LEU A 62 4.01 5.78 1.37
C LEU A 62 3.90 7.22 1.87
N ARG A 63 2.68 7.71 2.12
CA ARG A 63 2.45 9.03 2.72
C ARG A 63 3.04 9.12 4.12
N THR A 64 2.93 8.05 4.91
CA THR A 64 3.55 7.98 6.25
C THR A 64 5.07 8.04 6.15
N ALA A 65 5.67 7.25 5.25
CA ALA A 65 7.12 7.23 5.03
C ALA A 65 7.63 8.60 4.52
N GLY A 66 6.91 9.24 3.60
CA GLY A 66 7.23 10.58 3.10
C GLY A 66 7.16 11.65 4.19
N LYS A 67 6.19 11.56 5.11
CA LYS A 67 6.13 12.44 6.29
C LYS A 67 7.31 12.21 7.22
N LEU A 68 7.64 10.95 7.54
CA LEU A 68 8.81 10.62 8.37
C LEU A 68 10.12 11.13 7.74
N ARG A 69 10.21 11.09 6.40
CA ARG A 69 11.35 11.68 5.68
C ARG A 69 11.53 13.16 6.03
N GLN A 70 10.45 13.93 5.99
CA GLN A 70 10.46 15.37 6.27
C GLN A 70 10.70 15.66 7.76
N ASP A 71 10.05 14.90 8.65
CA ASP A 71 10.11 15.12 10.09
C ASP A 71 11.51 14.80 10.66
N PHE A 72 12.25 13.87 10.04
CA PHE A 72 13.53 13.37 10.53
C PHE A 72 14.71 13.58 9.56
N ASP A 73 14.52 14.31 8.47
CA ASP A 73 15.53 14.57 7.42
C ASP A 73 16.20 13.29 6.90
N LEU A 74 15.38 12.29 6.54
CA LEU A 74 15.87 10.98 6.10
C LEU A 74 16.18 10.96 4.60
N ASP A 75 17.13 10.13 4.19
CA ASP A 75 17.36 9.83 2.78
C ASP A 75 16.28 8.90 2.19
N LEU A 76 16.22 8.85 0.86
CA LEU A 76 15.19 8.09 0.16
C LEU A 76 15.39 6.57 0.26
N PHE A 77 16.62 6.11 0.44
CA PHE A 77 16.92 4.71 0.74
C PHE A 77 16.27 4.26 2.06
N THR A 78 16.41 5.09 3.10
CA THR A 78 15.78 4.88 4.40
C THR A 78 14.26 4.89 4.29
N VAL A 79 13.70 5.75 3.44
CA VAL A 79 12.26 5.75 3.12
C VAL A 79 11.82 4.44 2.50
N GLY A 80 12.59 3.88 1.56
CA GLY A 80 12.30 2.57 0.98
C GLY A 80 12.27 1.45 2.03
N LEU A 81 13.21 1.47 2.97
CA LEU A 81 13.23 0.52 4.09
C LEU A 81 12.02 0.71 5.03
N LEU A 82 11.68 1.96 5.37
CA LEU A 82 10.51 2.29 6.18
C LEU A 82 9.22 1.82 5.53
N LEU A 83 9.07 2.03 4.22
CA LEU A 83 7.92 1.58 3.46
C LEU A 83 7.75 0.06 3.55
N GLY A 84 8.85 -0.69 3.41
CA GLY A 84 8.86 -2.15 3.61
C GLY A 84 8.40 -2.57 5.02
N TYR A 85 8.86 -1.87 6.06
CA TYR A 85 8.43 -2.14 7.43
C TYR A 85 6.97 -1.77 7.68
N LEU A 86 6.49 -0.64 7.18
CA LEU A 86 5.10 -0.21 7.31
C LEU A 86 4.14 -1.22 6.67
N ASN A 87 4.44 -1.65 5.44
CA ASN A 87 3.66 -2.68 4.74
C ASN A 87 3.63 -4.00 5.55
N ARG A 88 4.77 -4.40 6.12
CA ARG A 88 4.86 -5.60 6.94
C ARG A 88 4.05 -5.48 8.22
N ILE A 89 4.11 -4.35 8.91
CA ILE A 89 3.33 -4.09 10.13
C ILE A 89 1.85 -4.15 9.80
N GLU A 90 1.40 -3.47 8.74
CA GLU A 90 0.00 -3.49 8.32
C GLU A 90 -0.49 -4.91 7.99
N GLY A 91 0.32 -5.69 7.26
CA GLY A 91 0.03 -7.09 6.96
C GLY A 91 -0.11 -7.95 8.24
N LEU A 92 0.80 -7.77 9.20
CA LEU A 92 0.77 -8.47 10.48
C LEU A 92 -0.46 -8.06 11.32
N GLU A 93 -0.77 -6.78 11.38
CA GLU A 93 -1.95 -6.30 12.10
C GLU A 93 -3.26 -6.81 11.48
N ARG A 94 -3.35 -6.87 10.14
CA ARG A 94 -4.48 -7.49 9.43
C ARG A 94 -4.64 -8.96 9.84
N GLN A 95 -3.54 -9.72 9.90
CA GLN A 95 -3.56 -11.11 10.34
C GLN A 95 -4.03 -11.24 11.80
N VAL A 96 -3.51 -10.40 12.70
CA VAL A 96 -3.92 -10.39 14.12
C VAL A 96 -5.41 -10.10 14.26
N ARG A 97 -5.92 -9.07 13.57
CA ARG A 97 -7.36 -8.73 13.57
C ARG A 97 -8.21 -9.88 13.06
N SER A 98 -7.79 -10.53 11.98
CA SER A 98 -8.47 -11.70 11.43
C SER A 98 -8.51 -12.84 12.45
N LEU A 99 -7.38 -13.21 13.06
CA LEU A 99 -7.32 -14.27 14.06
C LEU A 99 -8.19 -13.96 15.29
N GLN A 100 -8.21 -12.71 15.76
CA GLN A 100 -9.04 -12.28 16.87
C GLN A 100 -10.54 -12.36 16.55
N ALA A 101 -10.95 -12.08 15.31
CA ALA A 101 -12.34 -12.21 14.88
C ALA A 101 -12.87 -13.66 14.91
N HIS A 102 -11.97 -14.65 14.78
CA HIS A 102 -12.31 -16.08 14.82
C HIS A 102 -12.29 -16.67 16.23
N LEU A 103 -11.94 -15.89 17.26
CA LEU A 103 -11.92 -16.37 18.64
C LEU A 103 -13.32 -16.27 19.27
N PRO A 104 -13.89 -17.36 19.82
CA PRO A 104 -15.21 -17.32 20.47
C PRO A 104 -15.12 -16.54 21.79
N GLY A 105 -15.51 -15.26 21.75
CA GLY A 105 -15.49 -14.37 22.92
C GLY A 105 -15.80 -12.91 22.65
N ASN A 106 -15.84 -12.46 21.39
CA ASN A 106 -16.10 -11.07 21.02
C ASN A 106 -17.57 -10.75 20.65
N THR A 107 -18.53 -11.62 20.99
CA THR A 107 -19.94 -11.21 21.02
C THR A 107 -20.11 -10.16 22.12
N PRO A 108 -20.54 -8.92 21.81
CA PRO A 108 -20.79 -7.94 22.85
C PRO A 108 -21.89 -8.49 23.74
N VAL A 109 -21.54 -8.90 24.96
CA VAL A 109 -22.52 -9.18 26.01
C VAL A 109 -23.30 -7.88 26.21
N GLU A 110 -24.55 -7.88 25.75
CA GLU A 110 -25.54 -6.86 26.09
C GLU A 110 -25.60 -6.74 27.60
N ARG A 111 -25.02 -5.66 28.15
CA ARG A 111 -25.15 -5.31 29.56
C ARG A 111 -26.59 -4.83 29.78
N ARG A 112 -27.40 -5.68 30.42
CA ARG A 112 -28.65 -5.28 31.09
C ARG A 112 -28.35 -4.59 32.42
#